data_AF-A0A3T6BMZ7-F1
#
_entry.id   AF-A0A3T6BMZ7-F1
#
_cell.length_a   1.000
_cell.length_b   1.000
_cell.length_c   1.000
_cell.angle_alpha   90.00
_cell.angle_beta   90.00
_cell.angle_gamma   90.00
#
_symmetry.space_group_name_H-M   'P 1'
#
loop_
_entity.id
_entity.type
_entity.pdbx_description
1 polymer ?
#
loop_
_entity_poly.entity_id
_entity_poly.type
_entity_poly.pdbx_seq_one_letter_code
_entity_poly.pdbx_strand_id
1 'polypeptide(L)' 'PLGRRACDVALAAHHEKFGDYGRQKHVTNYTVVVDGVKVPVEVVNRATSYVATAMIGVRKLRNLPAQAN' A
#
# COMPACT_ATOMS: atom_id res chain seq x y z
N PRO A 1 0.70 15.36 4.53
CA PRO A 1 0.89 14.19 5.43
C PRO A 1 1.81 13.13 4.79
N LEU A 2 2.77 12.60 5.56
CA LEU A 2 3.86 11.72 5.10
C LEU A 2 3.36 10.44 4.39
N GLY A 3 2.31 9.81 4.90
CA GLY A 3 1.74 8.60 4.28
C GLY A 3 1.18 8.82 2.88
N ARG A 4 0.60 9.99 2.61
CA ARG A 4 0.09 10.31 1.28
C ARG A 4 1.22 10.36 0.26
N ARG A 5 2.31 11.06 0.59
CA ARG A 5 3.52 11.12 -0.24
C ARG A 5 4.13 9.74 -0.46
N ALA A 6 4.22 8.92 0.59
CA ALA A 6 4.71 7.55 0.47
C ALA A 6 3.83 6.69 -0.45
N CYS A 7 2.50 6.82 -0.34
CA CYS A 7 1.57 6.16 -1.25
C CYS A 7 1.74 6.62 -2.70
N ASP A 8 1.88 7.92 -2.94
CA ASP A 8 2.02 8.47 -4.30
C ASP A 8 3.31 7.94 -4.98
N VAL A 9 4.43 7.94 -4.25
CA VAL A 9 5.70 7.39 -4.77
C VAL A 9 5.62 5.88 -4.99
N ALA A 10 4.98 5.13 -4.08
CA ALA A 10 4.78 3.70 -4.26
C ALA A 10 3.89 3.38 -5.47
N LEU A 11 2.84 4.18 -5.70
CA LEU A 11 1.95 4.03 -6.86
C LEU A 11 2.68 4.35 -8.17
N ALA A 12 3.48 5.41 -8.21
CA ALA A 12 4.29 5.75 -9.38
C ALA A 12 5.27 4.62 -9.73
N ALA A 13 6.01 4.11 -8.74
CA ALA A 13 6.94 3.00 -8.94
C ALA A 13 6.24 1.68 -9.32
N HIS A 14 5.01 1.46 -8.84
CA HIS A 14 4.21 0.30 -9.23
C HIS A 14 3.69 0.42 -10.67
N HIS A 15 3.24 1.61 -11.05
CA HIS A 15 2.77 1.91 -12.40
C HIS A 15 3.89 1.81 -13.44
N GLU A 16 5.10 2.32 -13.15
CA GLU A 16 6.26 2.12 -14.04
C GLU A 16 6.59 0.64 -14.27
N LYS A 17 6.40 -0.20 -13.25
CA LYS A 17 6.75 -1.63 -13.31
C LYS A 17 5.67 -2.51 -13.94
N PHE A 18 4.40 -2.19 -13.73
CA PHE A 18 3.27 -3.04 -14.11
C PHE A 18 2.28 -2.38 -15.07
N GLY A 19 2.43 -1.09 -15.38
CA GLY A 19 1.50 -0.30 -16.18
C GLY A 19 0.16 -0.07 -15.47
N ASP A 20 -0.88 0.21 -16.25
CA ASP A 20 -2.22 0.51 -15.72
C ASP A 20 -2.91 -0.69 -15.07
N TYR A 21 -2.64 -1.92 -15.52
CA TYR A 21 -3.32 -3.13 -15.05
C TYR A 21 -2.36 -4.30 -14.91
N GLY A 22 -1.64 -4.34 -13.79
CA GLY A 22 -0.81 -5.46 -13.39
C GLY A 22 -1.64 -6.71 -13.08
N ARG A 23 -0.99 -7.76 -12.58
CA ARG A 23 -1.67 -9.00 -12.21
C ARG A 23 -2.67 -8.74 -11.07
N GLN A 24 -3.95 -9.02 -11.31
CA GLN A 24 -5.03 -8.79 -10.35
C GLN A 24 -4.88 -9.64 -9.08
N LYS A 25 -5.41 -9.17 -7.95
CA LYS A 25 -5.35 -9.82 -6.62
C LYS A 25 -3.93 -10.05 -6.10
N HIS A 26 -2.95 -9.34 -6.65
CA HIS A 26 -1.59 -9.37 -6.16
C HIS A 26 -1.35 -8.21 -5.18
N VAL A 27 -0.52 -8.49 -4.19
CA VAL A 27 -0.11 -7.53 -3.17
C VAL A 27 1.39 -7.35 -3.31
N THR A 28 1.83 -6.10 -3.50
CA THR A 28 3.25 -5.77 -3.59
C THR A 28 3.62 -4.82 -2.46
N ASN A 29 4.63 -5.20 -1.70
CA ASN A 29 5.17 -4.40 -0.61
C ASN A 29 6.31 -3.53 -1.12
N TYR A 30 6.19 -2.22 -0.94
CA TYR A 30 7.20 -1.23 -1.26
C TYR A 30 7.77 -0.62 0.01
N THR A 31 9.07 -0.34 0.02
CA THR A 31 9.70 0.47 1.06
C THR A 31 10.10 1.79 0.43
N VAL A 32 9.37 2.85 0.76
CA VAL A 32 9.60 4.20 0.21
C VAL A 32 10.31 5.03 1.27
N VAL A 33 11.37 5.75 0.90
CA VAL A 33 12.00 6.74 1.77
C VAL A 33 11.37 8.10 1.50
N VAL A 34 10.68 8.67 2.49
CA VAL A 34 10.09 10.01 2.41
C VAL A 34 10.61 10.83 3.57
N ASP A 35 11.20 11.99 3.29
CA ASP A 35 11.73 12.91 4.31
C ASP A 35 12.70 12.21 5.30
N GLY A 36 13.50 11.26 4.79
CA GLY A 36 14.47 10.47 5.58
C GLY A 36 13.88 9.27 6.34
N VAL A 37 12.56 9.05 6.29
CA VAL A 37 11.88 7.97 6.98
C VAL A 37 11.54 6.84 5.99
N LYS A 38 11.94 5.61 6.32
CA LYS A 38 11.53 4.40 5.59
C LYS A 38 10.09 4.06 5.93
N VAL A 39 9.20 4.22 4.96
CA VAL A 39 7.78 3.91 5.08
C VAL A 39 7.47 2.65 4.27
N PRO A 40 7.02 1.57 4.92
CA PRO A 40 6.45 0.44 4.22
C PRO A 40 5.07 0.83 3.64
N VAL A 41 4.86 0.57 2.35
CA VAL A 41 3.61 0.82 1.63
C VAL A 41 3.19 -0.45 0.93
N GLU A 42 1.97 -0.88 1.19
CA GLU A 42 1.37 -2.03 0.52
C GLU A 42 0.52 -1.55 -0.66
N VAL A 43 0.84 -1.98 -1.87
CA VAL A 43 0.06 -1.71 -3.07
C VAL A 43 -0.72 -2.96 -3.43
N VAL A 44 -2.05 -2.87 -3.36
CA VAL A 44 -2.97 -3.95 -3.70
C VAL A 44 -3.58 -3.65 -5.06
N ASN A 45 -3.44 -4.58 -5.99
CA ASN A 45 -4.08 -4.47 -7.29
C ASN A 45 -5.49 -5.07 -7.25
N ARG A 46 -6.50 -4.22 -7.45
CA ARG A 46 -7.91 -4.62 -7.62
C ARG A 46 -8.21 -4.86 -9.11
N ALA A 47 -9.45 -5.17 -9.44
CA ALA A 47 -9.83 -5.48 -10.81
C ALA A 47 -9.54 -4.31 -11.78
N THR A 48 -9.70 -3.07 -11.32
CA THR A 48 -9.59 -1.85 -12.13
C THR A 48 -8.88 -0.69 -11.43
N SER A 49 -8.23 -0.94 -10.28
CA SER A 49 -7.58 0.11 -9.50
C SER A 49 -6.44 -0.40 -8.63
N TYR A 50 -5.44 0.44 -8.38
CA TYR A 50 -4.41 0.22 -7.37
C TYR A 50 -4.76 0.93 -6.08
N VAL A 51 -4.62 0.23 -4.96
CA VAL A 51 -4.83 0.79 -3.62
C VAL A 51 -3.51 0.74 -2.87
N ALA A 52 -2.92 1.91 -2.62
CA ALA A 52 -1.72 2.04 -1.80
C ALA A 52 -2.07 2.37 -0.35
N THR A 53 -1.57 1.55 0.57
CA THR A 53 -1.75 1.71 2.01
C THR A 53 -0.39 1.87 2.67
N ALA A 54 -0.04 3.09 3.07
CA ALA A 54 1.15 3.35 3.87
C ALA A 54 0.95 2.80 5.29
N MET A 55 1.82 1.90 5.70
CA MET A 55 1.83 1.31 7.04
C MET A 55 2.60 2.21 8.03
N ILE A 56 2.16 3.47 8.12
CA ILE A 56 2.61 4.44 9.13
C ILE A 56 1.71 4.33 10.36
N GLY A 57 2.02 3.38 11.24
CA GLY A 57 1.34 3.20 12.52
C GLY A 57 0.53 1.90 12.64
N VAL A 58 -0.16 1.76 13.78
CA VAL A 58 -0.86 0.51 14.16
C VAL A 58 -2.09 0.31 13.26
N ARG A 59 -2.14 -0.80 12.50
CA ARG A 59 -3.34 -1.19 11.75
C ARG A 59 -4.49 -1.44 12.73
N LYS A 60 -5.60 -0.73 12.57
CA LYS A 60 -6.85 -1.05 13.30
C LYS A 60 -7.41 -2.36 12.73
N LEU A 61 -7.11 -3.47 13.40
CA LEU A 61 -7.65 -4.79 13.07
C LEU A 61 -9.16 -4.76 13.34
N ARG A 62 -9.98 -4.93 12.30
CA ARG A 62 -11.45 -4.94 12.41
C ARG A 62 -12.03 -6.33 12.64
N ASN A 63 -11.31 -7.39 12.25
CA ASN A 63 -11.72 -8.79 12.39
C ASN A 63 -10.68 -9.56 13.21
N LEU A 64 -10.59 -9.25 14.51
CA LEU A 64 -9.87 -10.11 15.42
C LEU A 64 -10.69 -11.39 15.64
N PRO A 65 -10.07 -12.59 15.60
CA PRO A 65 -10.79 -13.85 15.85
C PRO A 65 -11.46 -13.88 17.23
N ALA A 66 -11.07 -13.01 18.16
CA ALA A 66 -11.66 -12.87 19.49
C ALA A 66 -12.85 -11.87 19.59
N GLN A 67 -13.28 -11.26 18.48
CA GLN A 67 -14.31 -10.19 18.49
C GLN A 67 -15.66 -10.63 17.91
N ALA A 68 -15.79 -11.88 17.49
CA ALA A 68 -17.08 -12.51 17.21
C ALA A 68 -17.59 -13.16 18.51
N ASN A 69 -18.47 -12.46 19.21
CA ASN A 69 -19.28 -13.00 20.30
C ASN A 69 -20.72 -12.53 20.08
#